data_AF-A0A2D5TJC1-F1
#
_entry.id   AF-A0A2D5TJC1-F1
#
_cell.length_a   1.000
_cell.length_b   1.000
_cell.length_c   1.000
_cell.angle_alpha   90.00
_cell.angle_beta   90.00
_cell.angle_gamma   90.00
#
_symmetry.space_group_name_H-M   'P 1'
#
loop_
_entity.id
_entity.type
_entity.pdbx_description
1 polymer ?
#
loop_
_entity_poly.entity_id
_entity_poly.type
_entity_poly.pdbx_seq_one_letter_code
_entity_poly.pdbx_strand_id
1 'polypeptide(L)'
;MFDNLESSMLKIIRPQSQKPEELLALIEDYETNRVKYLNLDTIEDYSGDLCLVKLRSLEEVIGISKLSSGYFSTVYEVDDLTVLKLTKGREDAAYDAFAKFCMNNPSKHLPKITWAGQVGNRSGYLIERLIPYEGEMATLVSSIMRLKLIEAGADSASRNGHSSAEGLDRLLQPTFLGPELDTAAHLLAREFENLNSGDFRWDLHGDNVMSRLDGTPVYTDPWSYR
;
A
#
# COMPACT_ATOMS: atom_id res chain seq x y z
N MET A 1 -24.47 31.64 27.49
CA MET A 1 -25.08 32.25 26.29
C MET A 1 -23.95 32.57 25.30
N PHE A 2 -23.31 31.52 24.78
CA PHE A 2 -22.32 31.57 23.71
C PHE A 2 -22.71 30.48 22.72
N ASP A 3 -23.81 30.74 22.02
CA ASP A 3 -24.19 30.01 20.82
C ASP A 3 -23.54 30.70 19.61
N ASN A 4 -23.25 29.91 18.59
CA ASN A 4 -22.70 30.28 17.28
C ASN A 4 -21.17 30.27 17.17
N LEU A 5 -20.56 29.14 17.54
CA LEU A 5 -19.56 28.53 16.65
C LEU A 5 -20.32 27.69 15.62
N GLU A 6 -20.92 28.37 14.62
CA GLU A 6 -21.09 27.75 13.32
C GLU A 6 -19.68 27.50 12.79
N SER A 7 -19.12 26.36 13.19
CA SER A 7 -18.12 25.66 12.41
C SER A 7 -18.75 25.50 11.04
N SER A 8 -18.38 26.41 10.14
CA SER A 8 -18.53 26.26 8.72
C SER A 8 -17.85 24.94 8.38
N MET A 9 -18.66 23.89 8.36
CA MET A 9 -18.44 22.73 7.54
C MET A 9 -18.19 23.28 6.14
N LEU A 10 -16.93 23.51 5.82
CA LEU A 10 -16.39 23.09 4.54
C LEU A 10 -16.78 21.62 4.44
N LYS A 11 -18.01 21.38 3.96
CA LYS A 11 -18.29 20.24 3.11
C LYS A 11 -17.30 20.44 1.98
N ILE A 12 -16.09 19.91 2.17
CA ILE A 12 -15.26 19.46 1.07
C ILE A 12 -16.24 18.56 0.33
N ILE A 13 -16.80 19.09 -0.75
CA ILE A 13 -17.57 18.32 -1.70
C ILE A 13 -16.52 17.37 -2.25
N ARG A 14 -16.31 16.24 -1.56
CA ARG A 14 -15.50 15.14 -2.07
C ARG A 14 -16.12 14.86 -3.44
N PRO A 15 -15.38 15.02 -4.55
CA PRO A 15 -15.94 14.77 -5.85
C PRO A 15 -16.59 13.39 -5.79
N GLN A 16 -17.90 13.33 -6.02
CA GLN A 16 -18.66 12.09 -5.96
C GLN A 16 -17.95 11.09 -6.87
N SER A 17 -17.43 10.02 -6.27
CA SER A 17 -16.90 8.80 -6.90
C SER A 17 -16.52 9.00 -8.38
N GLN A 18 -15.41 9.70 -8.64
CA GLN A 18 -14.83 9.63 -9.98
C GLN A 18 -14.62 8.16 -10.30
N LYS A 19 -15.00 7.75 -11.51
CA LYS A 19 -14.73 6.38 -11.92
C LYS A 19 -13.22 6.16 -11.90
N PRO A 20 -12.71 4.98 -11.47
CA PRO A 20 -11.28 4.69 -11.45
C PRO A 20 -10.55 5.10 -12.74
N GLU A 21 -11.19 4.94 -13.90
CA GLU A 21 -10.62 5.30 -15.20
C GLU A 21 -10.43 6.82 -15.37
N GLU A 22 -11.38 7.63 -14.89
CA GLU A 22 -11.27 9.09 -14.94
C GLU A 22 -10.17 9.59 -14.01
N LEU A 23 -10.07 8.99 -12.82
CA LEU A 23 -9.00 9.26 -11.87
C LEU A 23 -7.64 8.95 -12.49
N LEU A 24 -7.48 7.75 -13.06
CA LEU A 24 -6.22 7.32 -13.69
C LEU A 24 -5.84 8.23 -14.86
N ALA A 25 -6.79 8.65 -15.69
CA ALA A 25 -6.56 9.60 -16.77
C ALA A 25 -6.09 10.97 -16.26
N LEU A 26 -6.65 11.46 -15.14
CA LEU A 26 -6.20 12.72 -14.52
C LEU A 26 -4.79 12.62 -13.95
N ILE A 27 -4.44 11.49 -13.32
CA ILE A 27 -3.08 11.28 -12.80
C ILE A 27 -2.09 11.16 -13.97
N GLU A 28 -2.46 10.48 -15.05
CA GLU A 28 -1.62 10.41 -16.26
C GLU A 28 -1.40 11.80 -16.89
N ASP A 29 -2.46 12.60 -17.03
CA ASP A 29 -2.35 14.00 -17.50
C ASP A 29 -1.45 14.83 -16.56
N TYR A 30 -1.59 14.66 -15.25
CA TYR A 30 -0.74 15.32 -14.27
C TYR A 30 0.74 14.94 -14.42
N GLU A 31 1.05 13.65 -14.54
CA GLU A 31 2.43 13.18 -14.63
C GLU A 31 3.09 13.52 -15.98
N THR A 32 2.32 13.55 -17.06
CA THR A 32 2.83 13.83 -18.42
C THR A 32 2.83 15.32 -18.77
N ASN A 33 1.89 16.10 -18.24
CA ASN A 33 1.68 17.51 -18.58
C ASN A 33 1.80 18.45 -17.37
N ARG A 34 2.79 18.24 -16.51
CA ARG A 34 3.01 19.01 -15.26
C ARG A 34 2.97 20.53 -15.45
N VAL A 35 3.40 21.05 -16.60
CA VAL A 35 3.37 22.50 -16.91
C VAL A 35 1.95 23.09 -16.83
N LYS A 36 0.91 22.31 -17.18
CA LYS A 36 -0.50 22.71 -17.07
C LYS A 36 -0.94 22.99 -15.62
N TYR A 37 -0.21 22.45 -14.66
CA TYR A 37 -0.53 22.49 -13.23
C TYR A 37 0.42 23.38 -12.42
N LEU A 38 1.17 24.27 -13.08
CA LEU A 38 1.93 25.31 -12.40
C LEU A 38 0.99 26.24 -11.64
N ASN A 39 1.32 26.52 -10.38
CA ASN A 39 0.61 27.47 -9.56
C ASN A 39 1.18 28.89 -9.80
N LEU A 40 0.60 29.60 -10.77
CA LEU A 40 1.04 30.94 -11.16
C LEU A 40 0.87 31.98 -10.03
N ASP A 41 0.12 31.67 -8.98
CA ASP A 41 0.01 32.54 -7.79
C ASP A 41 1.23 32.43 -6.86
N THR A 42 2.18 31.52 -7.17
CA THR A 42 3.39 31.25 -6.36
C THR A 42 4.68 31.69 -7.05
N ILE A 43 4.58 32.57 -8.05
CA ILE A 43 5.74 33.08 -8.78
C ILE A 43 6.63 33.88 -7.82
N GLU A 44 7.84 33.38 -7.59
CA GLU A 44 8.90 34.05 -6.84
C GLU A 44 10.02 34.44 -7.81
N ASP A 45 10.39 35.73 -7.86
CA ASP A 45 11.54 36.20 -8.63
C ASP A 45 12.83 35.77 -7.91
N TYR A 46 13.63 34.93 -8.58
CA TYR A 46 14.88 34.40 -8.04
C TYR A 46 16.09 35.20 -8.54
N SER A 47 16.07 35.57 -9.83
CA SER A 47 17.06 36.48 -10.42
C SER A 47 16.65 36.88 -11.84
N GLY A 48 16.09 38.08 -12.05
CA GLY A 48 16.00 38.84 -13.32
C GLY A 48 15.36 38.14 -14.54
N ASP A 49 15.91 37.00 -14.94
CA ASP A 49 15.46 36.09 -15.99
C ASP A 49 14.96 34.74 -15.44
N LEU A 50 14.99 34.51 -14.12
CA LEU A 50 14.60 33.25 -13.46
C LEU A 50 13.46 33.48 -12.46
N CYS A 51 12.34 32.81 -12.71
CA CYS A 51 11.23 32.71 -11.77
C CYS A 51 11.09 31.28 -11.25
N LEU A 52 10.85 31.15 -9.95
CA LEU A 52 10.44 29.89 -9.33
C LEU A 52 8.92 29.85 -9.27
N VAL A 53 8.32 28.79 -9.84
CA VAL A 53 6.88 28.57 -9.82
C VAL A 53 6.62 27.20 -9.21
N LYS A 54 5.79 27.13 -8.17
CA LYS A 54 5.48 25.86 -7.52
C LYS A 54 4.48 25.08 -8.38
N LEU A 55 4.70 23.78 -8.47
CA LEU A 55 3.72 22.87 -9.06
C LEU A 55 2.61 22.62 -8.05
N ARG A 56 1.34 22.64 -8.48
CA ARG A 56 0.24 22.15 -7.65
C ARG A 56 0.47 20.69 -7.28
N SER A 57 0.13 20.29 -6.07
CA SER A 57 0.27 18.87 -5.69
C SER A 57 -0.76 18.00 -6.41
N LEU A 58 -0.50 16.69 -6.50
CA LEU A 58 -1.47 15.74 -7.06
C LEU A 58 -2.78 15.78 -6.26
N GLU A 59 -2.66 15.89 -4.94
CA GLU A 59 -3.77 16.06 -4.01
C GLU A 59 -4.65 17.26 -4.38
N GLU A 60 -4.04 18.41 -4.68
CA GLU A 60 -4.76 19.63 -5.10
C GLU A 60 -5.42 19.50 -6.47
N VAL A 61 -4.75 18.84 -7.41
CA VAL A 61 -5.23 18.71 -8.80
C VAL A 61 -6.42 17.79 -8.89
N ILE A 62 -6.40 16.69 -8.13
CA ILE A 62 -7.36 15.59 -8.27
C ILE A 62 -8.36 15.57 -7.12
N GLY A 63 -8.04 16.21 -5.99
CA GLY A 63 -8.90 16.21 -4.80
C GLY A 63 -8.80 14.91 -3.98
N ILE A 64 -7.69 14.19 -4.08
CA ILE A 64 -7.39 13.00 -3.26
C ILE A 64 -6.51 13.37 -2.07
N SER A 65 -6.59 12.60 -0.98
CA SER A 65 -5.79 12.85 0.22
C SER A 65 -4.62 11.88 0.31
N LYS A 66 -3.42 12.38 0.59
CA LYS A 66 -2.27 11.51 0.88
C LYS A 66 -2.41 10.87 2.25
N LEU A 67 -2.37 9.54 2.30
CA LEU A 67 -2.45 8.75 3.54
C LEU A 67 -1.08 8.47 4.13
N SER A 68 -0.15 8.00 3.31
CA SER A 68 1.18 7.61 3.76
C SER A 68 2.22 7.78 2.65
N SER A 69 3.49 7.79 3.04
CA SER A 69 4.61 7.88 2.13
C SER A 69 5.75 7.03 2.66
N GLY A 70 5.94 5.85 2.07
CA GLY A 70 7.06 4.97 2.34
C GLY A 70 8.31 5.37 1.58
N TYR A 71 9.34 4.52 1.61
CA TYR A 71 10.58 4.76 0.87
C TYR A 71 10.37 4.69 -0.65
N PHE A 72 9.66 3.67 -1.13
CA PHE A 72 9.46 3.40 -2.56
C PHE A 72 8.13 3.91 -3.13
N SER A 73 7.16 4.27 -2.29
CA SER A 73 5.82 4.61 -2.77
C SER A 73 5.13 5.70 -1.94
N THR A 74 4.07 6.24 -2.50
CA THR A 74 3.11 7.11 -1.81
C THR A 74 1.72 6.50 -1.95
N VAL A 75 0.93 6.53 -0.87
CA VAL A 75 -0.43 6.00 -0.85
C VAL A 75 -1.42 7.15 -0.69
N TYR A 76 -2.43 7.17 -1.55
CA TYR A 76 -3.49 8.17 -1.58
C TYR A 76 -4.85 7.51 -1.32
N GLU A 77 -5.71 8.18 -0.57
CA GLU A 77 -7.11 7.84 -0.40
C GLU A 77 -7.88 8.27 -1.66
N VAL A 78 -8.49 7.29 -2.34
CA VAL A 78 -9.37 7.55 -3.46
C VAL A 78 -10.81 7.70 -2.96
N ASP A 79 -11.23 6.75 -2.13
CA ASP A 79 -12.52 6.76 -1.43
C ASP A 79 -12.41 5.99 -0.10
N ASP A 80 -13.55 5.75 0.56
CA ASP A 80 -13.57 5.08 1.86
C ASP A 80 -13.10 3.61 1.81
N LEU A 81 -13.11 2.97 0.65
CA LEU A 81 -12.82 1.56 0.43
C LEU A 81 -11.60 1.31 -0.46
N THR A 82 -11.05 2.34 -1.10
CA THR A 82 -10.00 2.21 -2.12
C THR A 82 -8.86 3.19 -1.87
N VAL A 83 -7.63 2.68 -2.04
CA VAL A 83 -6.41 3.48 -2.05
C VAL A 83 -5.66 3.32 -3.37
N LEU A 84 -4.94 4.37 -3.73
CA LEU A 84 -3.99 4.38 -4.84
C LEU A 84 -2.57 4.35 -4.28
N LYS A 85 -1.81 3.29 -4.56
CA LYS A 85 -0.35 3.24 -4.31
C LYS A 85 0.37 3.64 -5.60
N LEU A 86 1.18 4.69 -5.56
CA LEU A 86 2.06 5.09 -6.66
C LEU A 86 3.53 4.91 -6.25
N THR A 87 4.35 4.32 -7.10
CA THR A 87 5.80 4.26 -6.87
C THR A 87 6.43 5.65 -7.03
N LYS A 88 7.54 5.91 -6.33
CA LYS A 88 8.24 7.21 -6.37
C LYS A 88 9.23 7.34 -7.51
N GLY A 89 9.46 6.29 -8.30
CA GLY A 89 10.45 6.26 -9.36
C GLY A 89 10.41 4.93 -10.10
N ARG A 90 11.59 4.31 -10.28
CA ARG A 90 11.74 3.01 -10.96
C ARG A 90 10.78 1.96 -10.41
N GLU A 91 10.41 1.05 -11.30
CA GLU A 91 9.56 -0.11 -11.00
C GLU A 91 10.06 -0.81 -9.74
N ASP A 92 9.17 -0.90 -8.75
CA ASP A 92 9.34 -1.77 -7.60
C ASP A 92 8.99 -3.19 -8.07
N ALA A 93 9.98 -3.89 -8.62
CA ALA A 93 9.78 -5.21 -9.23
C ALA A 93 9.23 -6.23 -8.23
N ALA A 94 9.58 -6.10 -6.94
CA ALA A 94 9.08 -6.96 -5.88
C ALA A 94 7.58 -6.71 -5.65
N TYR A 95 7.20 -5.44 -5.53
CA TYR A 95 5.80 -5.09 -5.37
C TYR A 95 4.95 -5.40 -6.61
N ASP A 96 5.47 -5.18 -7.81
CA ASP A 96 4.77 -5.51 -9.06
C ASP A 96 4.50 -7.02 -9.19
N ALA A 97 5.51 -7.85 -8.85
CA ALA A 97 5.33 -9.30 -8.78
C ALA A 97 4.26 -9.68 -7.75
N PHE A 98 4.31 -9.08 -6.55
CA PHE A 98 3.33 -9.32 -5.50
C PHE A 98 1.91 -8.89 -5.91
N ALA A 99 1.76 -7.73 -6.55
CA ALA A 99 0.49 -7.22 -7.00
C ALA A 99 -0.15 -8.17 -8.03
N LYS A 100 0.63 -8.59 -9.04
CA LYS A 100 0.21 -9.58 -10.04
C LYS A 100 -0.17 -10.92 -9.40
N PHE A 101 0.61 -11.38 -8.42
CA PHE A 101 0.29 -12.58 -7.65
C PHE A 101 -1.07 -12.46 -6.96
N CYS A 102 -1.35 -11.35 -6.27
CA CYS A 102 -2.61 -11.12 -5.57
C CYS A 102 -3.82 -11.10 -6.51
N MET A 103 -3.68 -10.44 -7.67
CA MET A 103 -4.73 -10.40 -8.70
C MET A 103 -5.08 -11.80 -9.23
N ASN A 104 -4.10 -12.69 -9.33
CA ASN A 104 -4.27 -14.05 -9.85
C ASN A 104 -4.66 -15.07 -8.77
N ASN A 105 -4.47 -14.75 -7.48
CA ASN A 105 -4.71 -15.66 -6.36
C ASN A 105 -5.60 -14.97 -5.32
N PRO A 106 -6.90 -14.77 -5.60
CA PRO A 106 -7.77 -14.08 -4.66
C PRO A 106 -7.87 -14.84 -3.34
N SER A 107 -7.58 -14.16 -2.23
CA SER A 107 -7.64 -14.71 -0.87
C SER A 107 -8.07 -13.64 0.12
N LYS A 108 -8.74 -14.05 1.21
CA LYS A 108 -9.01 -13.16 2.34
C LYS A 108 -7.73 -12.77 3.10
N HIS A 109 -6.57 -13.36 2.81
CA HIS A 109 -5.30 -12.93 3.42
C HIS A 109 -4.38 -12.18 2.45
N LEU A 110 -4.89 -11.85 1.26
CA LEU A 110 -4.22 -11.05 0.26
C LEU A 110 -5.07 -9.81 -0.06
N PRO A 111 -4.45 -8.69 -0.47
CA PRO A 111 -5.16 -7.48 -0.81
C PRO A 111 -5.92 -7.69 -2.12
N LYS A 112 -7.13 -7.15 -2.19
CA LYS A 112 -7.87 -7.02 -3.45
C LYS A 112 -7.27 -5.86 -4.23
N ILE A 113 -6.60 -6.20 -5.33
CA ILE A 113 -6.05 -5.23 -6.28
C ILE A 113 -6.96 -5.27 -7.51
N THR A 114 -7.62 -4.15 -7.79
CA THR A 114 -8.59 -4.04 -8.90
C THR A 114 -7.94 -3.53 -10.18
N TRP A 115 -6.80 -2.83 -10.05
CA TRP A 115 -6.05 -2.31 -11.18
C TRP A 115 -4.55 -2.23 -10.83
N ALA A 116 -3.71 -2.54 -11.80
CA ALA A 116 -2.28 -2.35 -11.77
C ALA A 116 -1.81 -1.89 -13.16
N GLY A 117 -0.97 -0.86 -13.23
CA GLY A 117 -0.49 -0.34 -14.51
C GLY A 117 0.51 0.81 -14.35
N GLN A 118 0.88 1.41 -15.47
CA GLN A 118 1.73 2.59 -15.47
C GLN A 118 0.88 3.87 -15.45
N VAL A 119 1.31 4.86 -14.67
CA VAL A 119 0.77 6.21 -14.66
C VAL A 119 1.93 7.20 -14.80
N GLY A 120 2.06 7.77 -16.00
CA GLY A 120 3.27 8.51 -16.36
C GLY A 120 4.51 7.61 -16.32
N ASN A 121 5.46 7.93 -15.42
CA ASN A 121 6.69 7.17 -15.24
C ASN A 121 6.71 6.33 -13.94
N ARG A 122 5.55 6.07 -13.35
CA ARG A 122 5.38 5.38 -12.07
C ARG A 122 4.45 4.19 -12.25
N SER A 123 4.71 3.11 -11.52
CA SER A 123 3.72 2.05 -11.37
C SER A 123 2.64 2.52 -10.39
N GLY A 124 1.38 2.25 -10.74
CA GLY A 124 0.22 2.54 -9.92
C GLY A 124 -0.62 1.29 -9.66
N TYR A 125 -1.26 1.27 -8.49
CA TYR A 125 -2.10 0.17 -8.04
C TYR A 125 -3.34 0.70 -7.33
N LEU A 126 -4.53 0.26 -7.74
CA LEU A 126 -5.77 0.49 -7.00
C LEU A 126 -6.08 -0.72 -6.13
N ILE A 127 -6.07 -0.50 -4.83
CA ILE A 127 -6.07 -1.53 -3.80
C ILE A 127 -7.23 -1.26 -2.85
N GLU A 128 -7.88 -2.30 -2.33
CA GLU A 128 -8.78 -2.13 -1.20
C GLU A 128 -8.08 -1.43 -0.04
N ARG A 129 -8.81 -0.59 0.67
CA ARG A 129 -8.30 0.09 1.86
C ARG A 129 -8.18 -0.89 3.02
N LEU A 130 -6.99 -0.93 3.60
CA LEU A 130 -6.66 -1.72 4.78
C LEU A 130 -6.30 -0.79 5.94
N ILE A 131 -6.44 -1.29 7.16
CA ILE A 131 -6.18 -0.57 8.41
C ILE A 131 -4.90 -1.13 9.02
N PRO A 132 -3.89 -0.29 9.33
CA PRO A 132 -2.69 -0.75 10.00
C PRO A 132 -3.02 -1.32 11.38
N TYR A 133 -2.33 -2.38 11.78
CA TYR A 133 -2.34 -2.76 13.18
C TYR A 133 -1.52 -1.76 14.01
N GLU A 134 -1.91 -1.54 15.26
CA GLU A 134 -1.21 -0.64 16.17
C GLU A 134 -0.63 -1.40 17.38
N GLY A 135 0.47 -0.87 17.92
CA GLY A 135 1.08 -1.35 19.16
C GLY A 135 1.46 -2.83 19.17
N GLU A 136 1.16 -3.52 20.28
CA GLU A 136 1.50 -4.94 20.47
C GLU A 136 0.79 -5.86 19.47
N MET A 137 -0.38 -5.46 18.97
CA MET A 137 -1.14 -6.25 18.00
C MET A 137 -0.41 -6.36 16.67
N ALA A 138 0.23 -5.27 16.20
CA ALA A 138 1.01 -5.29 14.97
C ALA A 138 2.15 -6.31 15.03
N THR A 139 2.89 -6.30 16.13
CA THR A 139 3.98 -7.25 16.38
C THR A 139 3.48 -8.68 16.44
N LEU A 140 2.36 -8.92 17.14
CA LEU A 140 1.78 -10.26 17.31
C LEU A 140 1.33 -10.83 15.96
N VAL A 141 0.51 -10.09 15.21
CA VAL A 141 -0.05 -10.56 13.94
C VAL A 141 1.07 -10.74 12.90
N SER A 142 2.00 -9.79 12.81
CA SER A 142 3.16 -9.89 11.89
C SER A 142 3.99 -11.14 12.19
N SER A 143 4.21 -11.44 13.47
CA SER A 143 4.95 -12.63 13.90
C SER A 143 4.23 -13.93 13.51
N ILE A 144 2.91 -14.02 13.68
CA ILE A 144 2.11 -15.19 13.30
C ILE A 144 2.10 -15.39 11.79
N MET A 145 1.86 -14.31 11.04
CA MET A 145 1.88 -14.35 9.58
C MET A 145 3.26 -14.72 9.03
N ARG A 146 4.34 -14.29 9.69
CA ARG A 146 5.71 -14.71 9.35
C ARG A 146 5.95 -16.18 9.65
N LEU A 147 5.50 -16.69 10.81
CA LEU A 147 5.60 -18.11 11.14
C LEU A 147 4.91 -18.98 10.09
N LYS A 148 3.73 -18.59 9.61
CA LYS A 148 3.02 -19.32 8.54
C LYS A 148 3.79 -19.39 7.23
N LEU A 149 4.51 -18.32 6.88
CA LEU A 149 5.39 -18.35 5.72
C LEU A 149 6.59 -19.27 5.94
N ILE A 150 7.19 -19.28 7.13
CA ILE A 150 8.29 -20.19 7.48
C ILE A 150 7.83 -21.66 7.40
N GLU A 151 6.66 -21.98 7.97
CA GLU A 151 6.05 -23.31 7.90
C GLU A 151 5.82 -23.74 6.44
N ALA A 152 5.43 -22.80 5.59
CA ALA A 152 5.24 -22.99 4.15
C ALA A 152 6.54 -23.10 3.34
N GLY A 153 7.72 -23.00 3.96
CA GLY A 153 9.01 -23.16 3.29
C GLY A 153 9.70 -21.86 2.88
N ALA A 154 9.16 -20.68 3.23
CA ALA A 154 9.73 -19.38 2.87
C ALA A 154 11.19 -19.18 3.31
N ASP A 155 11.64 -19.83 4.38
CA ASP A 155 12.91 -19.47 5.02
C ASP A 155 13.73 -20.68 5.48
N SER A 156 14.51 -21.27 4.57
CA SER A 156 15.54 -22.23 4.95
C SER A 156 16.79 -21.57 5.56
N ALA A 157 16.93 -20.23 5.50
CA ALA A 157 18.14 -19.50 5.89
C ALA A 157 18.08 -18.88 7.31
N SER A 158 16.89 -18.66 7.88
CA SER A 158 16.70 -18.14 9.25
C SER A 158 16.62 -19.25 10.34
N ARG A 159 17.05 -20.48 10.06
CA ARG A 159 17.06 -21.58 11.06
C ARG A 159 17.93 -21.33 12.30
N ASN A 160 18.72 -20.26 12.32
CA ASN A 160 19.64 -19.93 13.43
C ASN A 160 19.05 -19.02 14.51
N GLY A 161 17.77 -18.63 14.43
CA GLY A 161 17.10 -17.82 15.45
C GLY A 161 15.89 -18.53 16.03
N HIS A 162 16.10 -19.45 16.97
CA HIS A 162 15.02 -20.03 17.77
C HIS A 162 14.34 -18.95 18.61
N SER A 163 13.23 -18.39 18.12
CA SER A 163 12.19 -17.86 19.01
C SER A 163 11.03 -18.85 19.01
N SER A 164 10.76 -19.42 20.17
CA SER A 164 9.73 -20.42 20.46
C SER A 164 8.35 -20.02 19.92
N ALA A 165 7.97 -20.59 18.77
CA ALA A 165 6.61 -20.51 18.23
C ALA A 165 5.55 -21.14 19.18
N GLU A 166 5.97 -22.00 20.12
CA GLU A 166 5.10 -22.71 21.07
C GLU A 166 4.24 -21.79 21.97
N GLY A 167 4.56 -20.50 22.09
CA GLY A 167 3.78 -19.53 22.85
C GLY A 167 2.77 -18.71 22.02
N LEU A 168 3.02 -18.54 20.72
CA LEU A 168 2.22 -17.67 19.85
C LEU A 168 0.95 -18.34 19.33
N ASP A 169 0.97 -19.67 19.13
CA ASP A 169 -0.20 -20.46 18.70
C ASP A 169 -1.38 -20.38 19.68
N ARG A 170 -1.13 -19.98 20.93
CA ARG A 170 -2.19 -19.78 21.94
C ARG A 170 -2.80 -18.37 21.91
N LEU A 171 -2.14 -17.40 21.29
CA LEU A 171 -2.55 -15.98 21.32
C LEU A 171 -3.56 -15.63 20.24
N LEU A 172 -3.58 -16.35 19.12
CA LEU A 172 -4.69 -16.32 18.16
C LEU A 172 -5.31 -17.70 18.09
N GLN A 173 -6.58 -17.82 18.47
CA GLN A 173 -7.27 -19.09 18.28
C GLN A 173 -7.27 -19.44 16.79
N PRO A 174 -6.99 -20.70 16.39
CA PRO A 174 -6.98 -21.15 14.99
C PRO A 174 -8.25 -20.76 14.21
N THR A 175 -9.36 -20.55 14.92
CA THR A 175 -10.65 -20.08 14.40
C THR A 175 -10.60 -18.67 13.79
N PHE A 176 -9.70 -17.78 14.24
CA PHE A 176 -9.63 -16.40 13.74
C PHE A 176 -8.95 -16.30 12.38
N LEU A 177 -7.95 -17.15 12.12
CA LEU A 177 -7.18 -17.13 10.88
C LEU A 177 -7.82 -18.05 9.83
N GLY A 178 -8.25 -19.23 10.23
CA GLY A 178 -8.82 -20.24 9.33
C GLY A 178 -7.77 -20.88 8.40
N PRO A 179 -8.14 -21.98 7.72
CA PRO A 179 -7.23 -22.73 6.83
C PRO A 179 -6.81 -21.94 5.58
N GLU A 180 -7.51 -20.86 5.26
CA GLU A 180 -7.19 -20.03 4.11
C GLU A 180 -5.88 -19.25 4.29
N LEU A 181 -5.47 -18.95 5.53
CA LEU A 181 -4.18 -18.31 5.79
C LEU A 181 -3.03 -19.23 5.42
N ASP A 182 -3.09 -20.49 5.85
CA ASP A 182 -2.06 -21.48 5.51
C ASP A 182 -1.98 -21.61 3.99
N THR A 183 -3.11 -21.67 3.29
CA THR A 183 -3.15 -21.73 1.82
C THR A 183 -2.48 -20.50 1.19
N ALA A 184 -2.79 -19.29 1.66
CA ALA A 184 -2.17 -18.06 1.16
C ALA A 184 -0.66 -18.04 1.39
N ALA A 185 -0.21 -18.47 2.56
CA ALA A 185 1.21 -18.56 2.90
C ALA A 185 1.96 -19.55 2.00
N HIS A 186 1.40 -20.73 1.74
CA HIS A 186 1.98 -21.71 0.81
C HIS A 186 2.08 -21.21 -0.62
N LEU A 187 1.04 -20.51 -1.10
CA LEU A 187 1.07 -19.92 -2.44
C LEU A 187 2.12 -18.80 -2.54
N LEU A 188 2.24 -17.95 -1.52
CA LEU A 188 3.26 -16.90 -1.46
C LEU A 188 4.68 -17.48 -1.41
N ALA A 189 4.91 -18.48 -0.57
CA ALA A 189 6.22 -19.13 -0.45
C ALA A 189 6.65 -19.75 -1.78
N ARG A 190 5.72 -20.48 -2.43
CA ARG A 190 5.97 -21.06 -3.75
C ARG A 190 6.22 -19.99 -4.82
N GLU A 191 5.48 -18.89 -4.82
CA GLU A 191 5.71 -17.80 -5.78
C GLU A 191 7.08 -17.16 -5.55
N PHE A 192 7.47 -16.94 -4.31
CA PHE A 192 8.80 -16.44 -3.97
C PHE A 192 9.93 -17.37 -4.45
N GLU A 193 9.75 -18.69 -4.39
CA GLU A 193 10.71 -19.65 -4.96
C GLU A 193 10.83 -19.55 -6.48
N ASN A 194 9.71 -19.26 -7.17
CA ASN A 194 9.68 -19.08 -8.62
C ASN A 194 10.31 -17.74 -9.05
N LEU A 195 10.17 -16.70 -8.22
CA LEU A 195 10.82 -15.42 -8.40
C LEU A 195 12.32 -15.58 -8.08
N ASN A 196 13.13 -15.89 -9.10
CA ASN A 196 14.59 -16.08 -9.04
C ASN A 196 15.24 -15.57 -7.73
N SER A 197 15.31 -16.42 -6.71
CA SER A 197 15.49 -16.03 -5.29
C SER A 197 16.84 -15.37 -4.97
N GLY A 198 17.72 -15.25 -5.98
CA GLY A 198 18.94 -14.43 -5.92
C GLY A 198 18.66 -12.92 -5.87
N ASP A 199 17.57 -12.46 -6.48
CA ASP A 199 17.26 -11.02 -6.62
C ASP A 199 16.24 -10.52 -5.58
N PHE A 200 15.54 -11.44 -4.91
CA PHE A 200 14.49 -11.12 -3.94
C PHE A 200 14.84 -11.62 -2.52
N ARG A 201 14.22 -11.01 -1.51
CA ARG A 201 14.24 -11.48 -0.12
C ARG A 201 12.89 -11.25 0.53
N TRP A 202 12.57 -12.02 1.56
CA TRP A 202 11.42 -11.75 2.42
C TRP A 202 11.60 -10.43 3.16
N ASP A 203 10.53 -9.64 3.22
CA ASP A 203 10.49 -8.34 3.90
C ASP A 203 9.32 -8.27 4.89
N LEU A 204 9.16 -9.29 5.72
CA LEU A 204 8.01 -9.37 6.62
C LEU A 204 8.28 -8.63 7.93
N HIS A 205 8.12 -7.31 7.89
CA HIS A 205 8.07 -6.45 9.08
C HIS A 205 6.62 -6.06 9.44
N GLY A 206 6.44 -5.41 10.60
CA GLY A 206 5.11 -5.08 11.16
C GLY A 206 4.21 -4.34 10.18
N ASP A 207 4.77 -3.38 9.44
CA ASP A 207 4.01 -2.55 8.49
C ASP A 207 3.57 -3.27 7.21
N ASN A 208 4.11 -4.48 6.95
CA ASN A 208 3.77 -5.28 5.76
C ASN A 208 2.64 -6.28 6.03
N VAL A 209 1.93 -6.06 7.13
CA VAL A 209 0.72 -6.75 7.53
C VAL A 209 -0.31 -5.72 7.99
N MET A 210 -1.50 -5.77 7.39
CA MET A 210 -2.61 -4.88 7.73
C MET A 210 -3.89 -5.69 7.95
N SER A 211 -4.96 -5.01 8.37
CA SER A 211 -6.27 -5.61 8.63
C SER A 211 -7.34 -5.09 7.68
N ARG A 212 -8.32 -5.94 7.36
CA ARG A 212 -9.63 -5.44 6.90
C ARG A 212 -10.45 -4.92 8.08
N LEU A 213 -11.55 -4.24 7.77
CA LEU A 213 -12.52 -3.74 8.76
C LEU A 213 -13.07 -4.84 9.69
N ASP A 214 -13.14 -6.08 9.22
CA ASP A 214 -13.58 -7.24 10.01
C ASP A 214 -12.46 -7.86 10.87
N GLY A 215 -11.27 -7.27 10.86
CA GLY A 215 -10.09 -7.75 11.60
C GLY A 215 -9.26 -8.79 10.86
N THR A 216 -9.68 -9.24 9.67
CA THR A 216 -8.93 -10.25 8.89
C THR A 216 -7.53 -9.74 8.56
N PRO A 217 -6.46 -10.48 8.90
CA PRO A 217 -5.09 -10.09 8.59
C PRO A 217 -4.77 -10.31 7.11
N VAL A 218 -4.03 -9.37 6.52
CA VAL A 218 -3.69 -9.32 5.09
C VAL A 218 -2.20 -9.03 4.94
N TYR A 219 -1.50 -9.86 4.15
CA TYR A 219 -0.13 -9.56 3.71
C TYR A 219 -0.17 -8.37 2.74
N THR A 220 0.63 -7.34 2.95
CA THR A 220 0.58 -6.15 2.07
C THR A 220 1.83 -5.91 1.26
N ASP A 221 2.99 -6.45 1.68
CA ASP A 221 4.26 -6.28 0.97
C ASP A 221 5.31 -7.33 1.42
N PRO A 222 5.19 -8.60 1.02
CA PRO A 222 5.97 -9.68 1.62
C PRO A 222 7.41 -9.79 1.11
N TRP A 223 7.76 -9.10 0.01
CA TRP A 223 9.03 -9.26 -0.69
C TRP A 223 9.73 -7.92 -0.90
N SER A 224 11.05 -7.91 -0.86
CA SER A 224 11.87 -6.78 -1.29
C SER A 224 12.92 -7.24 -2.29
N TYR A 225 13.39 -6.31 -3.14
CA TYR A 225 14.52 -6.52 -4.02
C TYR A 225 15.84 -6.40 -3.23
N ARG A 226 16.84 -7.22 -3.54
CA ARG A 226 18.15 -7.23 -2.87
C ARG A 226 19.08 -6.10 -3.29
#